data_AF-A0A8H8SWM1-F1
#
_entry.id   AF-A0A8H8SWM1-F1
#
_cell.length_a   1.000
_cell.length_b   1.000
_cell.length_c   1.000
_cell.angle_alpha   90.00
_cell.angle_beta   90.00
_cell.angle_gamma   90.00
#
_symmetry.space_group_name_H-M   'P 1'
#
loop_
_entity.id
_entity.type
_entity.pdbx_description
1 polymer ?
#
loop_
_entity_poly.entity_id
_entity_poly.type
_entity_poly.pdbx_seq_one_letter_code
_entity_poly.pdbx_strand_id
1 'polypeptide(L)'
;MPELHKELTADMDKLTQLHDAIESLLVIMSNSVVYLVTRNSFRQVNPDIPITKTRPPDKEDSPDVFEANKRELVNDLITKAKQIEYLIKSLPPPEPESEQACCKVGLTRSGDETSKRGVSAGAGSCA
;
A
#
# COMPACT_ATOMS: atom_id res chain seq x y z
N MET A 1 -20.40 -20.55 -12.59
CA MET A 1 -19.20 -20.45 -11.73
C MET A 1 -18.94 -19.00 -11.32
N PRO A 2 -19.75 -18.40 -10.42
CA PRO A 2 -19.56 -17.00 -10.05
C PRO A 2 -18.63 -16.73 -8.85
N GLU A 3 -18.24 -17.75 -8.08
CA GLU A 3 -17.44 -17.52 -6.87
C GLU A 3 -15.93 -17.36 -7.17
N LEU A 4 -15.41 -18.11 -8.15
CA LEU A 4 -13.98 -18.09 -8.50
C LEU A 4 -13.48 -16.74 -9.03
N HIS A 5 -14.32 -15.99 -9.75
CA HIS A 5 -13.94 -14.67 -10.26
C HIS A 5 -13.93 -13.59 -9.18
N LYS A 6 -14.75 -13.75 -8.13
CA LYS A 6 -14.73 -12.85 -6.97
C LYS A 6 -13.45 -13.03 -6.16
N GLU A 7 -12.99 -14.27 -5.97
CA GLU A 7 -11.76 -14.55 -5.24
C GLU A 7 -10.52 -14.00 -5.97
N LEU A 8 -10.38 -14.26 -7.27
CA LEU A 8 -9.24 -13.76 -8.05
C LEU A 8 -9.19 -12.21 -8.12
N THR A 9 -10.36 -11.55 -8.13
CA THR A 9 -10.43 -10.08 -8.11
C THR A 9 -10.11 -9.53 -6.72
N ALA A 10 -10.58 -10.20 -5.67
CA ALA A 10 -10.28 -9.84 -4.28
C ALA A 10 -8.80 -10.04 -3.92
N ASP A 11 -8.13 -11.01 -4.54
CA ASP A 11 -6.71 -11.28 -4.31
C ASP A 11 -5.80 -10.23 -4.96
N MET A 12 -6.14 -9.80 -6.18
CA MET A 12 -5.46 -8.66 -6.82
C MET A 12 -5.65 -7.36 -6.02
N ASP A 13 -6.84 -7.15 -5.45
CA ASP A 13 -7.15 -5.99 -4.62
C ASP A 13 -6.30 -5.97 -3.32
N LYS A 14 -6.12 -7.11 -2.66
CA LYS A 14 -5.25 -7.23 -1.47
C LYS A 14 -3.78 -6.94 -1.78
N LEU A 15 -3.28 -7.39 -2.94
CA LEU A 15 -1.90 -7.14 -3.34
C LEU A 15 -1.67 -5.64 -3.61
N THR A 16 -2.61 -4.99 -4.30
CA THR A 16 -2.58 -3.53 -4.48
C THR A 16 -2.66 -2.79 -3.15
N GLN A 17 -3.52 -3.22 -2.23
CA GLN A 17 -3.62 -2.63 -0.88
C GLN A 17 -2.31 -2.76 -0.08
N LEU A 18 -1.62 -3.90 -0.17
CA LEU A 18 -0.32 -4.09 0.46
C LEU A 18 0.74 -3.17 -0.14
N HIS A 19 0.76 -3.07 -1.47
CA HIS A 19 1.66 -2.17 -2.18
C HIS A 19 1.48 -0.71 -1.73
N ASP A 20 0.24 -0.21 -1.75
CA ASP A 20 -0.09 1.16 -1.34
C ASP A 20 0.27 1.42 0.14
N ALA A 21 0.06 0.42 1.01
CA ALA A 21 0.43 0.52 2.43
C ALA A 21 1.95 0.67 2.63
N ILE A 22 2.76 -0.06 1.83
CA ILE A 22 4.23 0.03 1.88
C ILE A 22 4.70 1.39 1.34
N GLU A 23 4.16 1.84 0.21
CA GLU A 23 4.51 3.17 -0.33
C GLU A 23 4.15 4.29 0.65
N SER A 24 2.97 4.21 1.27
CA SER A 24 2.55 5.16 2.29
C SER A 24 3.51 5.18 3.48
N LEU A 25 3.99 4.03 3.95
CA LEU A 25 4.97 3.95 5.03
C LEU A 25 6.29 4.66 4.66
N LEU A 26 6.80 4.44 3.45
CA LEU A 26 8.04 5.09 2.98
C LEU A 26 7.90 6.61 2.88
N VAL A 27 6.75 7.10 2.42
CA VAL A 27 6.44 8.54 2.38
C VAL A 27 6.43 9.13 3.78
N ILE A 28 5.77 8.47 4.74
CA ILE A 28 5.74 8.93 6.14
C ILE A 28 7.15 8.96 6.73
N MET A 29 7.97 7.93 6.47
CA MET A 29 9.36 7.88 6.96
C MET A 29 10.21 9.03 6.44
N SER A 30 10.17 9.32 5.14
CA SER A 30 10.95 10.41 4.55
C SER A 30 10.50 11.78 5.07
N ASN A 31 9.18 12.00 5.16
CA ASN A 31 8.61 13.22 5.72
C ASN A 31 8.95 13.40 7.21
N SER A 32 8.99 12.31 7.97
CA SER A 32 9.38 12.32 9.39
C SER A 32 10.82 12.81 9.56
N VAL A 33 11.75 12.31 8.74
CA VAL A 33 13.16 12.75 8.76
C VAL A 33 13.26 14.22 8.38
N VAL A 34 12.57 14.64 7.32
CA VAL A 34 12.53 16.05 6.91
C VAL A 34 12.00 16.92 8.05
N TYR A 35 10.90 16.53 8.69
CA TYR A 35 10.32 17.27 9.81
C TYR A 35 11.32 17.42 10.97
N LEU A 36 11.94 16.32 11.42
CA LEU A 36 12.90 16.34 12.53
C LEU A 36 14.15 17.18 12.24
N VAL A 37 14.66 17.13 11.01
CA VAL A 37 15.85 17.91 10.61
C VAL A 37 15.49 19.37 10.40
N THR A 38 14.27 19.66 9.96
CA THR A 38 13.85 21.04 9.63
C THR A 38 13.31 21.82 10.81
N ARG A 39 12.76 21.16 11.83
CA ARG A 39 12.13 21.79 13.00
C ARG A 39 12.97 21.73 14.28
N ASN A 40 14.07 20.98 14.32
CA ASN A 40 14.96 21.01 15.49
C ASN A 40 15.84 22.27 15.54
N SER A 41 16.11 22.70 16.77
CA SER A 41 17.05 23.74 17.13
C SER A 41 18.39 23.17 17.61
N PHE A 42 19.50 23.83 17.30
CA PHE A 42 20.79 23.48 17.88
C PHE A 42 20.88 23.95 19.33
N ARG A 43 20.98 23.00 20.28
CA ARG A 43 21.20 23.31 21.69
C ARG A 43 22.69 23.55 21.95
N GLN A 44 23.04 24.63 22.64
CA GLN A 44 24.42 24.86 23.05
C GLN A 44 24.81 23.82 24.11
N VAL A 45 25.81 22.99 23.79
CA VAL A 45 26.32 21.95 24.71
C VAL A 45 27.56 22.44 25.47
N ASN A 46 28.36 23.32 24.85
CA ASN A 46 29.53 23.93 25.46
C ASN A 46 29.43 25.46 25.39
N PRO A 47 29.51 26.19 26.52
CA PRO A 47 29.45 27.66 26.54
C PRO A 47 30.60 28.34 25.79
N ASP A 48 31.76 27.68 25.64
CA ASP A 48 32.94 28.24 24.97
C ASP A 48 32.84 28.19 23.43
N ILE A 49 31.88 27.44 22.90
CA ILE A 49 31.66 27.30 21.45
C ILE A 49 30.37 28.02 21.08
N PRO A 50 30.43 29.16 20.38
CA PRO A 50 29.24 29.90 19.96
C PRO A 50 28.49 29.12 18.88
N ILE A 51 27.15 29.15 18.95
CA ILE A 51 26.29 28.56 17.92
C ILE A 51 26.46 29.37 16.62
N THR A 52 27.09 28.77 15.61
CA THR A 52 27.37 29.41 14.31
C THR A 52 26.21 29.32 13.32
N LYS A 53 25.19 28.51 13.62
CA LYS A 53 24.02 28.23 12.77
C LYS A 53 22.77 28.27 13.63
N THR A 54 22.06 29.39 13.63
CA THR A 54 20.69 29.50 14.16
C THR A 54 19.71 29.33 13.00
N ARG A 55 18.66 28.53 13.22
CA ARG A 55 17.58 28.38 12.25
C ARG A 55 16.62 29.57 12.38
N PRO A 56 15.97 30.04 11.31
CA PRO A 56 14.96 31.09 11.42
C PRO A 56 13.88 30.68 12.44
N PRO A 57 13.52 31.57 13.39
CA PRO A 57 12.60 31.27 14.49
C PRO A 57 11.17 30.94 14.03
N ASP A 58 10.81 31.36 12.82
CA ASP A 58 9.53 31.04 12.17
C ASP A 58 9.39 29.56 11.77
N LYS A 59 10.50 28.82 11.79
CA LYS A 59 10.55 27.38 11.47
C LYS A 59 10.89 26.52 12.68
N GLU A 60 10.90 27.10 13.88
CA GLU A 60 11.16 26.37 15.12
C GLU A 60 9.83 26.11 15.83
N ASP A 61 9.55 24.84 16.12
CA ASP A 61 8.38 24.47 16.89
C ASP A 61 8.72 24.59 18.38
N SER A 62 7.73 24.98 19.20
CA SER A 62 7.88 24.93 20.68
C SER A 62 8.33 23.53 21.11
N PRO A 63 9.20 23.41 22.14
CA PRO A 63 9.66 22.11 22.62
C PRO A 63 8.51 21.16 22.99
N ASP A 64 7.41 21.69 23.54
CA ASP A 64 6.24 20.87 23.89
C ASP A 64 5.52 20.32 22.65
N VAL A 65 5.39 21.15 21.60
CA VAL A 65 4.78 20.77 20.33
C VAL A 65 5.66 19.77 19.60
N PHE A 66 6.98 19.99 19.61
CA PHE A 66 7.94 19.09 18.98
C PHE A 66 7.96 17.70 19.66
N GLU A 67 7.90 17.64 21.00
CA GLU A 67 7.78 16.37 21.72
C GLU A 67 6.46 15.65 21.45
N ALA A 68 5.34 16.38 21.39
CA ALA A 68 4.04 15.82 21.04
C ALA A 68 4.05 15.22 19.62
N ASN A 69 4.55 15.98 18.64
CA ASN A 69 4.63 15.54 17.25
C ASN A 69 5.56 14.34 17.08
N LYS A 70 6.66 14.26 17.84
CA LYS A 70 7.52 13.05 17.84
C LYS A 70 6.76 11.81 18.30
N ARG A 71 5.94 11.92 19.35
CA ARG A 71 5.14 10.78 19.83
C ARG A 71 4.10 10.36 18.81
N GLU A 72 3.45 11.32 18.16
CA GLU A 72 2.51 11.06 17.06
C GLU A 72 3.18 10.33 15.90
N LEU A 73 4.33 10.83 15.41
CA LEU A 73 5.10 10.19 14.34
C LEU A 73 5.48 8.74 14.68
N VAL A 74 5.91 8.48 15.92
CA VAL A 74 6.22 7.12 16.37
C VAL A 74 4.97 6.22 16.35
N ASN A 75 3.83 6.72 16.85
CA ASN A 75 2.58 5.97 16.84
C ASN A 75 2.11 5.66 15.41
N ASP A 76 2.24 6.61 14.49
CA ASP A 76 1.87 6.45 13.09
C ASP A 76 2.72 5.37 12.41
N LEU A 77 4.04 5.40 12.62
CA LEU A 77 4.94 4.38 12.09
C LEU A 77 4.61 2.98 12.62
N ILE A 78 4.35 2.85 13.93
CA ILE A 78 3.99 1.57 14.55
C ILE A 78 2.64 1.06 14.02
N THR A 79 1.66 1.95 13.89
CA THR A 79 0.31 1.59 13.42
C THR A 79 0.36 1.13 11.97
N LYS A 80 1.11 1.84 11.11
CA LYS A 80 1.30 1.45 9.70
C LYS A 80 2.07 0.14 9.56
N ALA A 81 3.09 -0.09 10.39
CA ALA A 81 3.80 -1.36 10.41
C ALA A 81 2.89 -2.55 10.78
N LYS A 82 2.01 -2.38 11.79
CA LYS A 82 1.02 -3.39 12.17
C LYS A 82 -0.03 -3.63 11.08
N GLN A 83 -0.44 -2.58 10.37
CA GLN A 83 -1.35 -2.70 9.23
C GLN A 83 -0.73 -3.57 8.12
N ILE A 84 0.55 -3.33 7.79
CA ILE A 84 1.29 -4.14 6.81
C ILE A 84 1.39 -5.59 7.29
N GLU A 85 1.68 -5.82 8.56
CA GLU A 85 1.73 -7.17 9.14
C GLU A 85 0.40 -7.91 8.95
N TYR A 86 -0.72 -7.24 9.21
CA TYR A 86 -2.05 -7.81 8.98
C TYR A 86 -2.30 -8.11 7.51
N LEU A 87 -1.97 -7.18 6.61
CA LEU A 87 -2.16 -7.35 5.16
C LEU A 87 -1.35 -8.54 4.64
N ILE A 88 -0.10 -8.71 5.09
CA ILE A 88 0.73 -9.86 4.72
C ILE A 88 0.08 -11.18 5.19
N LYS A 89 -0.46 -11.22 6.41
CA LYS A 89 -1.17 -12.42 6.92
C LYS A 89 -2.47 -12.71 6.15
N SER A 90 -3.08 -11.70 5.56
CA SER A 90 -4.32 -11.81 4.78
C SER A 90 -4.10 -12.20 3.32
N LEU A 91 -2.83 -12.26 2.86
CA LEU A 91 -2.51 -12.70 1.51
C LEU A 91 -2.91 -14.18 1.34
N PRO A 92 -3.61 -14.51 0.24
CA PRO A 92 -3.90 -15.90 -0.08
C PRO A 92 -2.59 -16.67 -0.35
N PRO A 93 -2.53 -17.97 -0.01
CA PRO A 93 -1.37 -18.79 -0.37
C PRO A 93 -1.22 -18.85 -1.90
N PRO A 94 0.01 -18.79 -2.44
CA PRO A 94 0.21 -18.90 -3.88
C PRO A 94 -0.16 -20.31 -4.35
N GLU A 95 -1.18 -20.42 -5.21
CA GLU A 95 -1.47 -21.68 -5.90
C GLU A 95 -0.30 -22.06 -6.84
N PRO A 96 0.02 -23.35 -6.99
CA PRO A 96 1.08 -23.79 -7.89
C PRO A 96 0.73 -23.45 -9.35
N GLU A 97 1.72 -22.99 -10.14
CA GLU A 97 1.55 -22.53 -11.53
C GLU A 97 0.80 -23.54 -12.42
N SER A 98 0.95 -24.84 -12.17
CA SER A 98 0.27 -25.91 -12.91
C SER A 98 -1.25 -25.87 -12.73
N GLU A 99 -1.74 -25.52 -11.54
CA GLU A 99 -3.17 -25.43 -11.23
C GLU A 99 -3.76 -24.12 -11.78
N GLN A 100 -3.02 -23.01 -11.66
CA GLN A 100 -3.40 -21.72 -12.25
C GLN A 100 -3.47 -21.77 -13.78
N ALA A 101 -2.53 -22.47 -14.43
CA ALA A 101 -2.52 -22.68 -15.88
C ALA A 101 -3.67 -23.59 -16.33
N CYS A 102 -3.95 -24.67 -15.59
CA CYS A 102 -5.08 -25.56 -15.85
C CYS A 102 -6.42 -24.82 -15.75
N CYS A 103 -6.60 -24.01 -14.70
CA CYS A 103 -7.81 -23.20 -14.50
C CYS A 103 -7.98 -22.15 -15.61
N LYS A 104 -6.89 -21.49 -16.03
CA LYS A 104 -6.89 -20.57 -17.19
C LYS A 104 -7.28 -21.28 -18.50
N VAL A 105 -6.76 -22.48 -18.76
CA VAL A 105 -7.10 -23.27 -19.95
C VAL A 105 -8.56 -23.76 -19.90
N GLY A 106 -9.09 -24.07 -18.72
CA GLY A 106 -10.51 -24.41 -18.54
C GLY A 106 -11.44 -23.24 -18.85
N LEU A 107 -11.08 -22.03 -18.39
CA LEU A 107 -11.85 -20.82 -18.62
C LEU A 107 -11.85 -20.40 -20.11
N THR A 108 -10.72 -20.50 -20.82
CA THR A 108 -10.66 -20.20 -22.26
C THR A 108 -11.52 -21.18 -23.08
N ARG A 109 -11.53 -22.47 -22.74
CA ARG A 109 -12.38 -23.48 -23.41
C ARG A 109 -13.88 -23.24 -23.18
N SER A 110 -14.26 -22.81 -21.97
CA SER A 110 -15.66 -22.49 -21.66
C SER A 110 -16.16 -21.23 -22.38
N GLY A 111 -15.28 -20.24 -22.61
CA GLY A 111 -15.56 -19.05 -23.42
C GLY A 111 -15.83 -19.38 -24.90
N ASP A 112 -15.04 -20.28 -25.48
CA ASP A 112 -15.23 -20.75 -26.87
C ASP A 112 -16.55 -21.52 -27.07
N GLU A 113 -16.97 -22.32 -26.09
CA GLU A 113 -18.26 -23.02 -26.15
C GLU A 113 -19.47 -22.08 -25.99
N THR A 114 -19.35 -21.02 -25.18
CA THR A 114 -20.41 -20.00 -25.09
C THR A 114 -20.49 -19.16 -26.36
N SER A 115 -19.37 -18.89 -27.03
CA SER A 115 -19.33 -18.20 -28.32
C SER A 115 -19.98 -19.04 -29.44
N LYS A 116 -19.71 -20.35 -29.50
CA LYS A 116 -20.35 -21.25 -30.48
C LYS A 116 -21.87 -21.40 -30.28
N ARG A 117 -22.38 -21.37 -29.04
CA ARG A 117 -23.82 -21.41 -28.75
C ARG A 117 -24.55 -20.09 -29.08
N GLY A 118 -23.85 -18.95 -29.04
CA GLY A 118 -24.43 -17.65 -29.44
C GLY A 118 -24.62 -17.49 -30.95
N VAL A 119 -23.82 -18.19 -31.76
CA VAL A 119 -23.88 -18.08 -33.24
C VAL A 119 -24.98 -18.97 -33.85
N SER A 120 -25.39 -20.07 -33.20
CA SER A 120 -26.42 -20.97 -33.75
C SER A 120 -27.87 -20.50 -33.55
N ALA A 121 -28.12 -19.42 -32.81
CA ALA A 121 -29.47 -18.90 -32.56
C ALA A 121 -29.92 -17.81 -33.56
N GLY A 122 -29.06 -17.42 -34.52
CA GLY A 122 -29.31 -16.31 -35.45
C GLY A 122 -29.65 -16.69 -36.90
N ALA A 123 -29.87 -17.97 -37.22
CA ALA A 123 -30.17 -18.41 -38.59
C ALA A 123 -31.52 -19.12 -38.65
N GLY A 124 -32.61 -18.34 -38.72
CA GLY A 124 -33.94 -18.92 -38.88
C GLY A 124 -35.07 -17.91 -38.84
N SER A 125 -35.15 -17.02 -39.83
CA SER A 125 -36.44 -16.60 -40.40
C SER A 125 -36.20 -15.87 -41.73
N CYS A 126 -36.19 -16.64 -42.82
CA CYS A 126 -36.57 -16.12 -44.12
C CYS A 126 -38.09 -15.97 -44.13
N ALA A 127 -38.59 -14.76 -44.39
CA ALA A 127 -39.89 -14.49 -44.98
C ALA A 127 -39.76 -13.20 -45.80
#